data_AF-A0A1M4XY75-F1
#
_entry.id   AF-A0A1M4XY75-F1
#
_cell.length_a   1.000
_cell.length_b   1.000
_cell.length_c   1.000
_cell.angle_alpha   90.00
_cell.angle_beta   90.00
_cell.angle_gamma   90.00
#
_symmetry.space_group_name_H-M   'P 1'
#
loop_
_entity.id
_entity.type
_entity.pdbx_description
1 polymer ?
#
loop_
_entity_poly.entity_id
_entity_poly.type
_entity_poly.pdbx_seq_one_letter_code
_entity_poly.pdbx_strand_id
1 'polypeptide(L)'
;MKKLTFPTFIFLVVVFSSFILNTSHKNAPAKSEEIFPEHVKEVIDQSCFQCHNINSKNDKGKEALDFSSFNQLSKVKKITTLKEISEVIEKGEMPPKKFLEKFPDKKLTKEQSEKLSAWAKNEMQTLLGN
;
A
#
# COMPACT_ATOMS: atom_id res chain seq x y z
N MET A 1 -54.58 -22.65 36.07
CA MET A 1 -54.23 -21.36 35.41
C MET A 1 -52.71 -21.23 35.53
N LYS A 2 -51.91 -21.52 34.49
CA LYS A 2 -51.34 -20.54 33.53
C LYS A 2 -50.82 -19.30 34.30
N LYS A 3 -49.52 -18.97 34.35
CA LYS A 3 -48.42 -19.23 33.40
C LYS A 3 -47.06 -19.20 34.09
N LEU A 4 -46.19 -20.05 33.56
CA LEU A 4 -44.74 -20.08 33.64
C LEU A 4 -44.15 -18.70 33.28
N THR A 5 -43.59 -18.01 34.27
CA THR A 5 -42.75 -16.82 34.08
C THR A 5 -41.32 -17.20 34.41
N PHE A 6 -40.48 -17.38 33.39
CA PHE A 6 -39.20 -16.68 33.20
C PHE A 6 -38.33 -17.42 32.16
N PRO A 7 -38.54 -17.20 30.84
CA PRO A 7 -37.45 -17.31 29.89
C PRO A 7 -37.16 -15.92 29.29
N THR A 8 -37.03 -14.90 30.13
CA THR A 8 -36.60 -13.55 29.72
C THR A 8 -35.08 -13.39 29.76
N PHE A 9 -34.33 -14.37 30.31
CA PHE A 9 -32.86 -14.28 30.35
C PHE A 9 -32.15 -14.92 29.16
N ILE A 10 -32.83 -15.74 28.36
CA ILE A 10 -32.22 -16.37 27.16
C ILE A 10 -32.24 -15.42 25.95
N PHE A 11 -33.05 -14.36 25.98
CA PHE A 11 -33.18 -13.45 24.85
C PHE A 11 -32.06 -12.38 24.77
N LEU A 12 -31.30 -12.14 25.85
CA LEU A 12 -30.24 -11.13 25.86
C LEU A 12 -28.91 -11.62 25.26
N VAL A 13 -28.68 -12.94 25.19
CA VAL A 13 -27.44 -13.51 24.60
C VAL A 13 -27.55 -13.63 23.07
N VAL A 14 -28.75 -13.85 22.53
CA VAL A 14 -28.96 -14.03 21.07
C VAL A 14 -28.78 -12.73 20.29
N VAL A 15 -29.06 -11.57 20.90
CA VAL A 15 -28.88 -10.27 20.25
C VAL A 15 -27.39 -9.87 20.18
N PHE A 16 -26.57 -10.22 21.18
CA PHE A 16 -25.14 -9.91 21.16
C PHE A 16 -24.34 -10.87 20.26
N SER A 17 -24.74 -12.14 20.17
CA SER A 17 -24.12 -13.10 19.21
C SER A 17 -24.36 -12.72 17.75
N SER A 18 -25.45 -12.01 17.45
CA SER A 18 -25.79 -11.63 16.07
C SER A 18 -25.01 -10.41 15.57
N PHE A 19 -24.30 -9.70 16.46
CA PHE A 19 -23.45 -8.56 16.07
C PHE A 19 -22.00 -8.97 15.72
N ILE A 20 -21.58 -10.19 16.04
CA ILE A 20 -20.21 -10.69 15.78
C ILE A 20 -20.07 -11.47 14.46
N LEU A 21 -21.12 -11.54 13.62
CA LEU A 21 -21.03 -12.10 12.26
C LEU A 21 -21.31 -11.08 11.13
N ASN A 22 -21.38 -9.79 11.47
CA ASN A 22 -21.52 -8.72 10.47
C ASN A 22 -20.20 -7.99 10.18
N THR A 23 -19.11 -8.75 10.11
CA THR A 23 -18.06 -8.49 9.10
C THR A 23 -18.25 -9.50 7.96
N SER A 24 -19.43 -9.46 7.34
CA SER A 24 -19.50 -9.80 5.92
C SER A 24 -18.60 -8.77 5.23
N HIS A 25 -17.37 -9.16 4.91
CA HIS A 25 -16.63 -8.54 3.81
C HIS A 25 -17.46 -8.84 2.56
N LYS A 26 -18.49 -8.01 2.38
CA LYS A 26 -19.30 -7.92 1.17
C LYS A 26 -18.35 -7.67 0.02
N ASN A 27 -18.41 -8.55 -0.98
CA ASN A 27 -17.87 -8.44 -2.32
C ASN A 27 -17.07 -7.13 -2.55
N ALA A 28 -15.76 -7.17 -2.30
CA ALA A 28 -14.90 -6.15 -2.85
C ALA A 28 -14.99 -6.28 -4.38
N PRO A 29 -15.32 -5.21 -5.13
CA PRO A 29 -15.09 -5.23 -6.58
C PRO A 29 -13.62 -5.57 -6.78
N ALA A 30 -13.36 -6.55 -7.65
CA ALA A 30 -12.05 -7.00 -8.11
C ALA A 30 -10.87 -6.54 -7.24
N LYS A 31 -10.36 -7.45 -6.40
CA LYS A 31 -8.97 -7.46 -5.92
C LYS A 31 -8.13 -6.65 -6.90
N SER A 32 -7.78 -5.41 -6.54
CA SER A 32 -6.79 -4.65 -7.28
C SER A 32 -5.53 -5.46 -7.09
N GLU A 33 -5.30 -6.29 -8.10
CA GLU A 33 -4.21 -7.22 -8.30
C GLU A 33 -2.95 -6.69 -7.62
N GLU A 34 -2.34 -7.51 -6.78
CA GLU A 34 -1.24 -7.16 -5.88
C GLU A 34 -0.04 -6.66 -6.71
N ILE A 35 -0.04 -5.36 -7.01
CA ILE A 35 0.85 -4.70 -8.01
C ILE A 35 2.32 -4.80 -7.62
N PHE A 36 2.56 -4.88 -6.31
CA PHE A 36 3.87 -4.94 -5.71
C PHE A 36 3.88 -6.11 -4.72
N PRO A 37 5.00 -6.85 -4.60
CA PRO A 37 5.16 -7.83 -3.54
C PRO A 37 4.86 -7.21 -2.16
N GLU A 38 4.24 -7.96 -1.25
CA GLU A 38 3.78 -7.47 0.06
C GLU A 38 4.86 -6.64 0.79
N HIS A 39 6.08 -7.18 0.90
CA HIS A 39 7.21 -6.52 1.55
C HIS A 39 7.70 -5.22 0.87
N VAL A 40 7.39 -5.02 -0.41
CA VAL A 40 7.69 -3.78 -1.14
C VAL A 40 6.55 -2.79 -0.95
N LYS A 41 5.31 -3.28 -1.00
CA LYS A 41 4.11 -2.49 -0.84
C LYS A 41 4.11 -1.77 0.51
N GLU A 42 4.50 -2.44 1.58
CA GLU A 42 4.63 -1.82 2.92
C GLU A 42 5.55 -0.60 2.92
N VAL A 43 6.70 -0.70 2.24
CA VAL A 43 7.67 0.40 2.13
C VAL A 43 7.10 1.56 1.30
N ILE A 44 6.46 1.25 0.17
CA ILE A 44 5.81 2.24 -0.70
C ILE A 44 4.73 2.98 0.08
N ASP A 45 3.84 2.26 0.77
CA ASP A 45 2.73 2.84 1.53
C ASP A 45 3.24 3.74 2.67
N GLN A 46 4.26 3.28 3.39
CA GLN A 46 4.83 4.03 4.51
C GLN A 46 5.50 5.32 4.05
N SER A 47 6.35 5.27 3.02
CA SER A 47 7.33 6.34 2.75
C SER A 47 7.11 7.11 1.45
N CYS A 48 6.31 6.59 0.52
CA CYS A 48 6.24 7.12 -0.84
C CYS A 48 4.80 7.51 -1.25
N PHE A 49 3.83 6.67 -0.93
CA PHE A 49 2.49 6.71 -1.52
C PHE A 49 1.75 8.01 -1.22
N GLN A 50 1.96 8.62 -0.05
CA GLN A 50 1.32 9.88 0.33
C GLN A 50 1.56 11.03 -0.67
N CYS A 51 2.69 11.02 -1.39
CA CYS A 51 3.01 12.01 -2.41
C CYS A 51 2.95 11.48 -3.85
N HIS A 52 3.18 10.18 -4.04
CA HIS A 52 3.25 9.53 -5.34
C HIS A 52 1.97 8.76 -5.65
N ASN A 53 0.83 9.46 -5.58
CA ASN A 53 -0.48 8.93 -5.92
C ASN A 53 -1.31 9.96 -6.69
N ILE A 54 -2.33 9.51 -7.42
CA ILE A 54 -3.21 10.35 -8.24
C ILE A 54 -3.92 11.47 -7.45
N ASN A 55 -4.20 11.26 -6.16
CA ASN A 55 -4.88 12.20 -5.28
C ASN A 55 -3.93 13.12 -4.51
N SER A 56 -2.61 13.01 -4.75
CA SER A 56 -1.61 13.85 -4.11
C SER A 56 -1.71 15.31 -4.56
N LYS A 57 -1.60 16.22 -3.58
CA LYS A 57 -1.47 17.68 -3.79
C LYS A 57 -0.05 18.10 -4.18
N ASN A 58 0.92 17.18 -4.15
CA ASN A 58 2.28 17.43 -4.61
C ASN A 58 2.35 17.09 -6.11
N ASP A 59 2.04 18.07 -6.96
CA ASP A 59 1.98 17.85 -8.41
C ASP A 59 3.32 17.37 -8.98
N LYS A 60 4.46 17.89 -8.49
CA LYS A 60 5.78 17.43 -8.93
C LYS A 60 6.07 15.98 -8.56
N GLY A 61 5.69 15.57 -7.34
CA GLY A 61 5.85 14.18 -6.90
C GLY A 61 4.98 13.24 -7.74
N LYS A 62 3.71 13.58 -7.90
CA LYS A 62 2.73 12.83 -8.70
C LYS A 62 3.13 12.73 -10.18
N GLU A 63 3.64 13.81 -10.77
CA GLU A 63 4.08 13.84 -12.17
C GLU A 63 5.35 13.01 -12.39
N ALA A 64 6.30 13.07 -11.45
CA ALA A 64 7.50 12.24 -11.50
C ALA A 64 7.16 10.74 -11.36
N LEU A 65 6.22 10.42 -10.47
CA LEU A 65 5.78 9.04 -10.24
C LEU A 65 4.41 9.00 -9.56
N ASP A 66 3.49 8.25 -10.15
CA ASP A 66 2.20 7.88 -9.54
C ASP A 66 2.10 6.36 -9.46
N PHE A 67 2.22 5.82 -8.24
CA PHE A 67 2.10 4.38 -8.00
C PHE A 67 0.69 3.84 -8.32
N SER A 68 -0.34 4.69 -8.33
CA SER A 68 -1.73 4.31 -8.62
C SER A 68 -1.92 3.92 -10.09
N SER A 69 -1.15 4.54 -10.98
CA SER A 69 -1.19 4.29 -12.44
C SER A 69 0.02 3.51 -12.95
N PHE A 70 0.92 3.06 -12.06
CA PHE A 70 2.17 2.36 -12.43
C PHE A 70 1.92 1.18 -13.37
N ASN A 71 0.87 0.39 -13.14
CA ASN A 71 0.54 -0.76 -13.97
C ASN A 71 0.07 -0.42 -15.38
N GLN A 72 -0.46 0.78 -15.57
CA GLN A 72 -0.96 1.29 -16.85
C GLN A 72 0.17 1.88 -17.71
N LEU A 73 1.37 2.05 -17.15
CA LEU A 73 2.53 2.50 -17.89
C LEU A 73 2.91 1.49 -18.98
N SER A 74 3.39 1.99 -20.11
CA SER A 74 3.99 1.13 -21.14
C SER A 74 5.25 0.44 -20.61
N LYS A 75 5.61 -0.71 -21.19
CA LYS A 75 6.80 -1.48 -20.79
C LYS A 75 8.07 -0.63 -20.68
N VAL A 76 8.34 0.22 -21.67
CA VAL A 76 9.50 1.12 -21.69
C VAL A 76 9.44 2.13 -20.55
N LYS A 77 8.26 2.72 -20.30
CA LYS A 77 8.07 3.66 -19.18
C LYS A 77 8.25 2.98 -17.83
N LYS A 78 7.73 1.76 -17.65
CA LYS A 78 7.96 0.98 -16.42
C LYS A 78 9.45 0.78 -16.17
N ILE A 79 10.21 0.36 -17.19
CA ILE A 79 11.67 0.17 -17.10
C ILE A 79 12.38 1.46 -16.66
N THR A 80 12.09 2.59 -17.31
CA THR A 80 12.71 3.87 -16.95
C THR A 80 12.34 4.32 -15.53
N THR A 81 11.08 4.16 -15.15
CA THR A 81 10.61 4.49 -13.79
C THR A 81 11.26 3.59 -12.74
N LEU A 82 11.37 2.29 -12.97
CA LEU A 82 12.03 1.36 -12.04
C LEU A 82 13.52 1.69 -11.89
N LYS A 83 14.20 2.04 -12.99
CA LYS A 83 15.58 2.52 -12.97
C LYS A 83 15.71 3.77 -12.09
N GLU A 84 14.86 4.78 -12.32
CA GLU A 84 14.86 6.01 -11.53
C GLU A 84 14.59 5.76 -10.04
N ILE A 85 13.59 4.93 -9.71
CA ILE A 85 13.30 4.50 -8.32
C ILE A 85 14.57 3.90 -7.70
N SER A 86 15.22 2.95 -8.37
CA SER A 86 16.43 2.32 -7.82
C SER A 86 17.55 3.33 -7.57
N GLU A 87 17.78 4.27 -8.49
CA GLU A 87 18.86 5.26 -8.39
C GLU A 87 18.62 6.27 -7.27
N VAL A 88 17.41 6.85 -7.16
CA VAL A 88 17.12 7.88 -6.16
C VAL A 88 17.08 7.29 -4.74
N ILE A 89 16.67 6.03 -4.60
CA ILE A 89 16.68 5.31 -3.33
C ILE A 89 18.11 4.97 -2.92
N GLU A 90 18.94 4.48 -3.84
CA GLU A 90 20.36 4.15 -3.56
C GLU A 90 21.20 5.39 -3.24
N LYS A 91 20.88 6.53 -3.86
CA LYS A 91 21.51 7.83 -3.53
C LYS A 91 20.96 8.46 -2.25
N GLY A 92 19.89 7.90 -1.67
CA GLY A 92 19.22 8.47 -0.49
C GLY A 92 18.59 9.84 -0.76
N GLU A 93 18.22 10.11 -2.01
CA GLU A 93 17.55 11.35 -2.42
C GLU A 93 16.07 11.35 -2.03
N MET A 94 15.46 10.16 -1.96
CA MET A 94 14.08 9.96 -1.58
C MET A 94 13.95 9.14 -0.28
N PRO A 95 13.06 9.55 0.65
CA PRO A 95 12.32 10.82 0.65
C PRO A 95 13.24 12.04 0.87
N PRO A 96 12.91 13.24 0.33
CA PRO A 96 13.79 14.39 0.41
C PRO A 96 14.07 14.84 1.85
N LYS A 97 15.28 15.32 2.15
CA LYS A 97 15.69 15.74 3.51
C LYS A 97 14.70 16.73 4.16
N LYS A 98 14.24 17.75 3.42
CA LYS A 98 13.25 18.74 3.91
C LYS A 98 11.89 18.13 4.27
N PHE A 99 11.50 17.05 3.59
CA PHE A 99 10.29 16.31 3.93
C PHE A 99 10.50 15.50 5.22
N LEU A 100 11.66 14.84 5.35
CA LEU A 100 12.03 14.08 6.54
C LEU A 100 12.21 14.94 7.80
N GLU A 101 12.57 16.22 7.67
CA GLU A 101 12.57 17.17 8.80
C GLU A 101 11.19 17.31 9.45
N LYS A 102 10.11 17.19 8.65
CA LYS A 102 8.73 17.28 9.14
C LYS A 102 8.13 15.90 9.45
N PHE A 103 8.57 14.87 8.75
CA PHE A 103 8.04 13.51 8.84
C PHE A 103 9.19 12.49 8.99
N PRO A 104 9.86 12.45 10.16
CA PRO A 104 11.03 11.60 10.36
C PRO A 104 10.69 10.09 10.33
N ASP A 105 9.45 9.72 10.61
CA ASP A 105 8.91 8.35 10.54
C ASP A 105 8.85 7.80 9.11
N LYS A 106 8.93 8.68 8.12
CA LYS A 106 8.92 8.31 6.69
C LYS A 106 10.31 7.97 6.17
N LYS A 107 11.36 8.16 6.97
CA LYS A 107 12.72 7.83 6.58
C LYS A 107 12.85 6.33 6.33
N LEU A 108 13.37 5.99 5.16
CA LEU A 108 13.70 4.61 4.85
C LEU A 108 14.86 4.15 5.74
N THR A 109 14.69 2.98 6.33
CA THR A 109 15.81 2.24 6.92
C THR A 109 16.69 1.67 5.81
N LYS A 110 17.93 1.31 6.14
CA LYS A 110 18.85 0.66 5.19
C LYS A 110 18.21 -0.58 4.55
N GLU A 111 17.57 -1.41 5.37
CA GLU A 111 16.90 -2.64 4.90
C GLU A 111 15.73 -2.32 3.95
N GLN A 112 14.92 -1.31 4.27
CA GLN A 112 13.82 -0.89 3.38
C GLN A 112 14.34 -0.34 2.04
N SER A 113 15.41 0.47 2.06
CA SER A 113 16.05 0.97 0.85
C SER A 113 16.60 -0.16 -0.02
N GLU A 114 17.29 -1.14 0.57
CA GLU A 114 17.82 -2.30 -0.14
C GLU A 114 16.71 -3.17 -0.74
N LYS A 115 15.63 -3.43 0.02
CA LYS A 115 14.46 -4.17 -0.48
C LYS A 115 13.82 -3.48 -1.68
N LEU A 116 13.57 -2.17 -1.57
CA LEU A 116 12.90 -1.41 -2.62
C LEU A 116 13.77 -1.28 -3.88
N SER A 117 15.09 -1.03 -3.73
CA SER A 117 15.99 -0.92 -4.88
C SER A 117 16.22 -2.28 -5.56
N ALA A 118 16.33 -3.36 -4.78
CA ALA A 118 16.47 -4.72 -5.30
C ALA A 118 15.22 -5.14 -6.08
N TRP A 119 14.02 -4.91 -5.52
CA TRP A 119 12.78 -5.15 -6.25
C TRP A 119 12.74 -4.37 -7.56
N ALA A 120 13.05 -3.07 -7.53
CA ALA A 120 12.99 -2.24 -8.72
C ALA A 120 13.94 -2.75 -9.83
N LYS A 121 15.16 -3.16 -9.45
CA LYS A 121 16.14 -3.75 -10.37
C LYS A 121 15.69 -5.09 -10.93
N ASN A 122 15.13 -5.97 -10.10
CA ASN A 122 14.66 -7.27 -10.51
C ASN A 122 13.47 -7.15 -11.47
N GLU A 123 12.48 -6.32 -11.13
CA GLU A 123 11.31 -6.08 -11.99
C GLU A 123 11.73 -5.49 -13.34
N MET A 124 12.71 -4.58 -13.35
CA MET A 124 13.29 -4.04 -14.57
C MET A 124 13.94 -5.14 -15.43
N GLN A 125 14.70 -6.06 -14.82
CA GLN A 125 15.31 -7.19 -15.53
C GLN A 125 14.27 -8.14 -16.12
N THR A 126 13.23 -8.48 -15.35
CA THR A 126 12.08 -9.28 -15.82
C THR A 126 11.44 -8.64 -17.04
N LEU A 127 11.21 -7.32 -17.02
CA LEU A 127 10.66 -6.61 -18.17
C LEU A 127 11.64 -6.65 -19.35
N LEU A 128 12.95 -6.58 -19.15
CA LEU A 128 13.92 -6.70 -20.25
C LEU A 128 13.99 -8.10 -20.87
N GLY A 129 13.39 -9.11 -20.25
CA GLY A 129 13.30 -10.48 -20.77
C GLY A 129 14.42 -11.40 -20.26
N ASN A 130 14.99 -11.10 -19.10
CA ASN A 130 15.98 -11.93 -18.41
C ASN A 130 15.34 -12.75 -17.30
#